data_AF-A0A969P802-F1
#
_entry.id   AF-A0A969P802-F1
#
_cell.length_a   1.000
_cell.length_b   1.000
_cell.length_c   1.000
_cell.angle_alpha   90.00
_cell.angle_beta   90.00
_cell.angle_gamma   90.00
#
_symmetry.space_group_name_H-M   'P 1'
#
loop_
_entity.id
_entity.type
_entity.pdbx_description
1 polymer ?
#
loop_
_entity_poly.entity_id
_entity_poly.type
_entity_poly.pdbx_seq_one_letter_code
_entity_poly.pdbx_strand_id
1 'polypeptide(L)'
;MQPSSSLASACLPLLESGKQGEFDLKQLGFSEYRVTKEVCQLRAQDGEVPPITKYHSSIRQAIDKPENVKFYIIEDIMKAMGGEIVIRWHNIEEVKAT
;
A
#
# COMPACT_ATOMS: atom_id res chain seq x y z
N MET A 1 0.08 13.67 23.44
CA MET A 1 -0.41 13.81 22.05
C MET A 1 -1.08 12.50 21.67
N GLN A 2 -2.38 12.48 21.43
CA GLN A 2 -3.06 11.29 20.91
C GLN A 2 -2.74 11.12 19.42
N PRO A 3 -2.61 9.89 18.89
CA PRO A 3 -2.38 9.68 17.47
C PRO A 3 -3.72 9.87 16.76
N SER A 4 -4.00 11.10 16.33
CA SER A 4 -5.14 11.36 15.46
C SER A 4 -4.84 10.77 14.07
N SER A 5 -5.73 9.91 13.59
CA SER A 5 -6.01 9.64 12.17
C SER A 5 -4.96 8.90 11.32
N SER A 6 -4.17 7.96 11.85
CA SER A 6 -3.30 7.13 10.99
C SER A 6 -4.11 6.07 10.23
N LEU A 7 -3.79 5.82 8.95
CA LEU A 7 -4.37 4.75 8.12
C LEU A 7 -4.31 3.38 8.83
N ALA A 8 -3.25 3.14 9.60
CA ALA A 8 -3.05 1.93 10.40
C ALA A 8 -4.20 1.68 11.39
N SER A 9 -4.81 2.73 11.96
CA SER A 9 -5.87 2.59 12.97
C SER A 9 -7.18 2.06 12.39
N ALA A 10 -7.44 2.28 11.10
CA ALA A 10 -8.66 1.79 10.44
C ALA A 10 -8.56 0.30 10.05
N CYS A 11 -7.35 -0.22 9.88
CA CYS A 11 -7.11 -1.63 9.55
C CYS A 11 -6.99 -2.55 10.78
N LEU A 12 -6.78 -1.98 11.98
CA LEU A 12 -6.62 -2.73 13.23
C LEU A 12 -7.75 -3.74 13.51
N PRO A 13 -9.05 -3.38 13.38
CA PRO A 13 -10.15 -4.30 13.66
C PRO A 13 -10.17 -5.52 12.74
N LEU A 14 -9.59 -5.41 11.53
CA LEU A 14 -9.54 -6.48 10.55
C LEU A 14 -8.42 -7.47 10.87
N LEU A 15 -7.26 -6.97 11.31
CA LEU A 15 -6.14 -7.78 11.79
C LEU A 15 -6.53 -8.59 13.03
N GLU A 16 -7.23 -7.97 13.99
CA GLU A 16 -7.69 -8.63 15.23
C GLU A 16 -8.71 -9.76 14.99
N SER A 17 -9.43 -9.72 13.87
CA SER A 17 -10.41 -10.75 13.51
C SER A 17 -9.80 -12.04 12.96
N GLY A 18 -8.48 -12.07 12.72
CA GLY A 18 -7.78 -13.23 12.15
C GLY A 18 -8.22 -13.61 10.72
N LYS A 19 -9.10 -12.81 10.09
CA LYS A 19 -9.54 -13.03 8.72
C LYS A 19 -8.47 -12.54 7.75
N GLN A 20 -7.70 -13.48 7.20
CA GLN A 20 -6.99 -13.26 5.94
C GLN A 20 -8.05 -13.21 4.84
N GLY A 21 -8.43 -11.99 4.44
CA GLY A 21 -9.41 -11.73 3.39
C GLY A 21 -8.79 -10.89 2.28
N GLU A 22 -9.32 -11.03 1.07
CA GLU A 22 -9.07 -10.08 -0.02
C GLU A 22 -9.93 -8.85 0.27
N PHE A 23 -9.28 -7.74 0.66
CA PHE A 23 -9.98 -6.50 0.99
C PHE A 23 -9.77 -5.49 -0.13
N ASP A 24 -10.86 -5.06 -0.75
CA ASP A 24 -10.84 -3.91 -1.65
C ASP A 24 -10.58 -2.65 -0.82
N LEU A 25 -9.67 -1.79 -1.26
CA LEU A 25 -9.38 -0.49 -0.64
C LEU A 25 -10.64 0.36 -0.44
N LYS A 26 -11.66 0.17 -1.28
CA LYS A 26 -12.99 0.79 -1.12
C LYS A 26 -13.72 0.29 0.13
N GLN A 27 -13.61 -0.99 0.48
CA GLN A 27 -14.22 -1.57 1.69
C GLN A 27 -13.57 -1.04 2.97
N LEU A 28 -12.29 -0.66 2.89
CA LEU A 28 -11.55 -0.03 3.97
C LEU A 28 -11.85 1.48 4.10
N GLY A 29 -12.73 2.03 3.25
CA GLY A 29 -13.08 3.45 3.24
C GLY A 29 -11.95 4.34 2.72
N PHE A 30 -11.00 3.80 1.95
CA PHE A 30 -9.89 4.55 1.39
C PHE A 30 -10.18 4.96 -0.05
N SER A 31 -10.16 6.26 -0.31
CA SER A 31 -10.17 6.80 -1.66
C SER A 31 -8.75 6.79 -2.24
N GLU A 32 -8.64 6.65 -3.56
CA GLU A 32 -7.38 6.78 -4.31
C GLU A 32 -6.62 8.05 -3.93
N TYR A 33 -7.36 9.15 -3.75
CA TYR A 33 -6.81 10.43 -3.31
C TYR A 33 -6.15 10.34 -1.93
N ARG A 34 -6.82 9.69 -0.96
CA ARG A 34 -6.28 9.54 0.40
C ARG A 34 -5.02 8.69 0.39
N VAL A 35 -5.02 7.57 -0.34
CA VAL A 35 -3.81 6.73 -0.50
C VAL A 35 -2.68 7.52 -1.15
N THR A 36 -2.98 8.28 -2.21
CA THR A 36 -1.97 9.09 -2.90
C THR A 36 -1.36 10.15 -1.97
N LYS A 37 -2.18 10.81 -1.15
CA LYS A 37 -1.72 11.81 -0.19
C LYS A 37 -0.73 11.21 0.82
N GLU A 38 -1.03 10.02 1.32
CA GLU A 38 -0.22 9.34 2.33
C GLU A 38 1.09 8.83 1.72
N VAL A 39 1.07 8.37 0.47
CA VAL A 39 2.30 8.06 -0.28
C VAL A 39 3.15 9.32 -0.53
N CYS A 40 2.54 10.46 -0.84
CA CYS A 40 3.28 11.73 -0.98
C CYS A 40 3.91 12.14 0.34
N GLN A 41 3.20 11.99 1.46
CA GLN A 41 3.74 12.26 2.79
C GLN A 41 4.91 11.34 3.13
N LEU A 42 4.81 10.04 2.81
CA LEU A 42 5.89 9.07 3.01
C LEU A 42 7.13 9.40 2.15
N ARG A 43 6.94 9.98 0.97
CA ARG A 43 8.01 10.38 0.05
C ARG A 43 8.53 11.80 0.29
N ALA A 44 8.08 12.48 1.33
CA ALA A 44 8.57 13.81 1.65
C ALA A 44 10.07 13.77 1.97
N GLN A 45 10.84 14.64 1.33
CA GLN A 45 12.28 14.80 1.56
C GLN A 45 12.52 16.20 2.10
N ASP A 46 13.32 16.32 3.17
CA ASP A 46 13.61 17.60 3.84
C ASP A 46 12.35 18.41 4.22
N GLY A 47 11.23 17.71 4.47
CA GLY A 47 9.94 18.30 4.81
C GLY A 47 9.11 18.76 3.59
N GLU A 48 9.63 18.66 2.37
CA GLU A 48 8.89 19.00 1.16
C GLU A 48 8.06 17.80 0.67
N VAL A 49 6.72 17.97 0.67
CA VAL A 49 5.77 16.96 0.20
C VAL A 49 5.56 17.14 -1.30
N PRO A 50 5.81 16.12 -2.14
CA PRO A 50 5.55 16.21 -3.56
C PRO A 50 4.04 16.39 -3.86
N PRO A 51 3.69 17.04 -4.98
CA PRO A 51 2.30 17.27 -5.34
C PRO A 51 1.59 15.94 -5.65
N ILE A 52 0.36 15.80 -5.17
CA ILE A 52 -0.49 14.60 -5.35
C ILE A 52 -0.62 14.21 -6.83
N THR A 53 -0.72 15.20 -7.73
CA THR A 53 -0.84 14.99 -9.18
C THR A 53 0.32 14.20 -9.77
N LYS A 54 1.49 14.20 -9.13
CA LYS A 54 2.68 13.45 -9.56
C LYS A 54 2.49 11.93 -9.45
N TYR A 55 1.72 11.47 -8.46
CA TYR A 55 1.58 10.05 -8.15
C TYR A 55 0.16 9.51 -8.34
N HIS A 56 -0.85 10.38 -8.43
CA HIS A 56 -2.26 9.99 -8.48
C HIS A 56 -2.58 8.96 -9.58
N SER A 57 -2.06 9.14 -10.79
CA SER A 57 -2.31 8.21 -11.91
C SER A 57 -1.70 6.83 -11.66
N SER A 58 -0.46 6.78 -11.17
CA SER A 58 0.22 5.52 -10.90
C SER A 58 -0.34 4.79 -9.69
N ILE A 59 -0.75 5.53 -8.64
CA ILE A 59 -1.46 4.97 -7.48
C ILE A 59 -2.80 4.37 -7.92
N ARG A 60 -3.58 5.11 -8.71
CA ARG A 60 -4.85 4.59 -9.26
C ARG A 60 -4.63 3.33 -10.08
N GLN A 61 -3.65 3.32 -10.98
CA GLN A 61 -3.32 2.13 -11.76
C GLN A 61 -2.89 0.95 -10.89
N ALA A 62 -2.13 1.21 -9.82
CA ALA A 62 -1.69 0.19 -8.87
C ALA A 62 -2.86 -0.45 -8.11
N ILE A 63 -3.90 0.34 -7.83
CA ILE A 63 -5.13 -0.12 -7.17
C ILE A 63 -6.00 -0.93 -8.13
N ASP A 64 -6.18 -0.43 -9.36
CA ASP A 64 -7.06 -1.06 -10.35
C ASP A 64 -6.43 -2.30 -11.00
N LYS A 65 -5.11 -2.26 -11.25
CA LYS A 65 -4.33 -3.26 -12.02
C LYS A 65 -2.88 -3.35 -11.52
N PRO A 66 -2.64 -3.95 -10.33
CA PRO A 66 -1.34 -3.97 -9.66
C PRO A 66 -0.22 -4.63 -10.48
N GLU A 67 -0.55 -5.53 -11.41
CA GLU A 67 0.40 -6.22 -12.29
C GLU A 67 1.03 -5.30 -13.36
N ASN A 68 0.40 -4.16 -13.65
CA ASN A 68 0.87 -3.24 -14.71
C ASN A 68 1.73 -2.10 -14.17
N VAL A 69 1.98 -2.05 -12.87
CA VAL A 69 2.79 -1.02 -12.24
C VAL A 69 4.10 -1.58 -11.71
N LYS A 70 5.06 -0.68 -11.48
CA LYS A 70 6.34 -1.05 -10.88
C LYS A 70 6.11 -1.47 -9.42
N PHE A 71 6.74 -2.55 -9.00
CA PHE A 71 6.58 -3.14 -7.66
C PHE A 71 6.79 -2.13 -6.52
N TYR A 72 7.74 -1.20 -6.65
CA TYR A 72 7.96 -0.17 -5.62
C TYR A 72 6.73 0.70 -5.34
N ILE A 73 5.81 0.85 -6.30
CA ILE A 73 4.56 1.62 -6.12
C ILE A 73 3.63 0.84 -5.18
N ILE A 74 3.57 -0.48 -5.35
CA ILE A 74 2.83 -1.37 -4.45
C ILE A 74 3.44 -1.31 -3.05
N GLU A 75 4.78 -1.36 -2.94
CA GLU A 75 5.46 -1.19 -1.65
C GLU A 75 5.11 0.13 -0.97
N ASP A 76 5.14 1.24 -1.70
CA ASP A 76 4.83 2.55 -1.13
C ASP A 76 3.40 2.64 -0.63
N ILE A 77 2.44 2.09 -1.38
CA ILE A 77 1.04 2.03 -0.96
C ILE A 77 0.93 1.23 0.34
N MET A 78 1.55 0.04 0.40
CA MET A 78 1.50 -0.80 1.61
C MET A 78 2.14 -0.11 2.81
N LYS A 79 3.33 0.51 2.63
CA LYS A 79 3.99 1.27 3.70
C LYS A 79 3.17 2.47 4.16
N ALA A 80 2.58 3.22 3.23
CA ALA A 80 1.71 4.36 3.56
C ALA A 80 0.48 3.93 4.36
N MET A 81 -0.03 2.72 4.10
CA MET A 81 -1.15 2.13 4.83
C MET A 81 -0.76 1.48 6.16
N GLY A 82 0.53 1.38 6.48
CA GLY A 82 1.02 0.60 7.61
C GLY A 82 0.79 -0.91 7.45
N GLY A 83 0.64 -1.37 6.20
CA GLY A 83 0.50 -2.78 5.85
C GLY A 83 1.84 -3.46 5.57
N GLU A 84 1.77 -4.75 5.29
CA GLU A 84 2.92 -5.61 4.95
C GLU A 84 2.69 -6.31 3.61
N ILE A 85 3.79 -6.66 2.93
CA ILE A 85 3.75 -7.45 1.69
C ILE A 85 4.19 -8.87 2.02
N VAL A 86 3.34 -9.83 1.67
CA VAL A 86 3.62 -11.26 1.80
C VAL A 86 3.78 -11.86 0.41
N ILE A 87 4.98 -12.35 0.09
CA ILE A 87 5.25 -13.07 -1.15
C ILE A 87 5.11 -14.56 -0.90
N ARG A 88 4.20 -15.22 -1.64
CA ARG A 88 3.98 -16.67 -1.55
C ARG A 88 4.36 -17.35 -2.87
N TRP A 89 5.37 -18.19 -2.81
CA TRP A 89 5.80 -19.03 -3.94
C TRP A 89 5.04 -20.35 -3.90
N HIS A 90 4.36 -20.71 -5.00
CA HIS A 90 3.60 -21.95 -5.10
C HIS A 90 4.39 -23.09 -5.75
N ASN A 91 5.44 -22.76 -6.50
CA ASN A 91 6.27 -23.73 -7.21
C ASN A 91 7.72 -23.25 -7.18
N ILE A 92 8.53 -23.83 -6.30
CA ILE A 92 9.96 -23.53 -6.18
C ILE A 92 10.69 -24.68 -6.88
N GLU A 93 11.19 -24.43 -8.09
CA GLU A 93 12.07 -25.39 -8.76
C GLU A 93 13.50 -25.20 -8.26
N GLU A 94 14.13 -26.31 -7.88
CA GLU A 94 15.49 -26.32 -7.35
C GLU A 94 16.49 -26.05 -8.48
N VAL A 95 17.05 -24.84 -8.53
CA VAL A 95 18.08 -24.48 -9.50
C VAL A 95 19.39 -25.16 -9.10
N LYS A 96 19.72 -26.29 -9.75
CA LYS A 96 21.03 -26.92 -9.59
C LYS A 96 22.10 -26.02 -10.22
N ALA A 97 23.01 -25.50 -9.40
CA ALA A 97 24.20 -24.84 -9.89
C ALA A 97 25.01 -25.83 -10.74
N THR A 98 25.34 -25.43 -11.98
CA THR A 98 26.19 -26.20 -12.90
C THR A 98 27.62 -25.71 -12.83
#